data_AF-A0A3E0P2G0-F1
#
_entry.id   AF-A0A3E0P2G0-F1
#
_cell.length_a   1.000
_cell.length_b   1.000
_cell.length_c   1.000
_cell.angle_alpha   90.00
_cell.angle_beta   90.00
_cell.angle_gamma   90.00
#
_symmetry.space_group_name_H-M   'P 1'
#
loop_
_entity.id
_entity.type
_entity.pdbx_description
1 polymer ?
#
loop_
_entity_poly.entity_id
_entity_poly.type
_entity_poly.pdbx_seq_one_letter_code
_entity_poly.pdbx_strand_id
1 'polypeptide(L)'
;MVRRSQLALIGLLVSGWLQPAWARLGERPQPGLGEAVLQVPQDALFPDLATRDELNESRAAPGVPAPALLERKTATADEGDGQEPAASEPATDSPSANQADEPVPPVVHTDYRKAMKEAAESRKMLFLYFYEPRLTSARTAFETRTLQTLEIQEKLKRFVYCELPSDAEITVEGEPVKLLSHPSFAEMLGRPGVAIVDLVHERAEYYGHVVSTFPFTPGKYYRKEAMSIILDLPPGTLTQRTMIYAVRIHPEAPASTQGQFHKVLADEAKSHAHYQASVQVQGHQSWDSRFHRINSRLPSGVLAQEVVAESWPNESLVEACVECVNSWRQSPGHWGAVRSRHALFGYDIKRGRNGIWYATGIFGRRRW
;
A
#
# COMPACT_ATOMS: atom_id res chain seq x y z
N MET A 1 -40.30 -39.30 -5.02
CA MET A 1 -39.63 -40.15 -4.00
C MET A 1 -38.81 -41.20 -4.74
N VAL A 2 -37.54 -40.92 -5.02
CA VAL A 2 -36.67 -41.82 -5.79
C VAL A 2 -35.45 -42.14 -4.92
N ARG A 3 -35.30 -43.42 -4.57
CA ARG A 3 -34.05 -43.99 -4.06
C ARG A 3 -33.37 -44.72 -5.22
N ARG A 4 -32.07 -44.52 -5.41
CA ARG A 4 -31.02 -45.52 -5.11
C ARG A 4 -29.67 -45.10 -5.68
N SER A 5 -28.69 -45.23 -4.79
CA SER A 5 -27.24 -45.22 -4.95
C SER A 5 -26.73 -46.22 -5.97
N GLN A 6 -25.62 -45.90 -6.65
CA GLN A 6 -24.64 -46.89 -7.09
C GLN A 6 -23.21 -46.36 -6.87
N LEU A 7 -22.48 -47.12 -6.05
CA LEU A 7 -21.02 -47.26 -6.06
C LEU A 7 -20.68 -48.29 -7.15
N ALA A 8 -19.57 -48.10 -7.86
CA ALA A 8 -18.88 -49.18 -8.56
C ALA A 8 -17.37 -49.02 -8.37
N LEU A 9 -16.83 -50.02 -7.68
CA LEU A 9 -15.42 -50.33 -7.46
C LEU A 9 -15.06 -51.41 -8.50
N ILE A 10 -14.04 -51.21 -9.34
CA ILE A 10 -13.34 -52.31 -10.03
C ILE A 10 -11.84 -51.99 -10.00
N GLY A 11 -11.05 -52.96 -9.56
CA GLY A 11 -9.60 -52.91 -9.48
C GLY A 11 -8.89 -53.85 -10.46
N LEU A 12 -7.57 -53.83 -10.28
CA LEU A 12 -6.48 -54.71 -10.75
C LEU A 12 -5.82 -54.48 -12.13
N LEU A 13 -4.61 -53.90 -12.02
CA LEU A 13 -3.28 -54.45 -12.36
C LEU A 13 -3.06 -55.11 -13.73
N VAL A 14 -2.12 -54.56 -14.53
CA VAL A 14 -0.91 -55.24 -15.04
C VAL A 14 0.21 -54.19 -15.32
N SER A 15 1.42 -54.65 -15.04
CA SER A 15 2.78 -54.08 -15.07
C SER A 15 3.32 -53.38 -16.33
N GLY A 16 4.27 -52.46 -16.10
CA GLY A 16 5.59 -52.51 -16.75
C GLY A 16 6.00 -51.31 -17.63
N TRP A 17 7.24 -50.88 -17.39
CA TRP A 17 8.17 -50.11 -18.25
C TRP A 17 8.45 -48.62 -17.94
N LEU A 18 9.75 -48.40 -17.68
CA LEU A 18 10.61 -47.24 -17.97
C LEU A 18 10.53 -46.00 -17.08
N GLN A 19 11.48 -45.96 -16.12
CA GLN A 19 12.11 -44.72 -15.67
C GLN A 19 12.99 -44.14 -16.79
N PRO A 20 13.11 -42.80 -16.88
CA PRO A 20 14.34 -42.16 -17.32
C PRO A 20 15.02 -41.47 -16.13
N ALA A 21 16.26 -41.88 -15.89
CA ALA A 21 17.24 -41.15 -15.11
C ALA A 21 17.73 -39.95 -15.93
N TRP A 22 17.58 -38.72 -15.43
CA TRP A 22 18.36 -37.57 -15.89
C TRP A 22 18.82 -36.70 -14.71
N ALA A 23 20.15 -36.58 -14.64
CA ALA A 23 20.97 -35.44 -14.25
C ALA A 23 20.86 -34.86 -12.83
N ARG A 24 21.83 -35.26 -11.99
CA ARG A 24 22.46 -34.40 -10.99
C ARG A 24 23.24 -33.29 -11.71
N LEU A 25 22.84 -32.04 -11.51
CA LEU A 25 23.70 -30.87 -11.63
C LEU A 25 23.51 -30.04 -10.36
N GLY A 26 24.63 -29.71 -9.73
CA GLY A 26 24.68 -29.14 -8.38
C GLY A 26 24.01 -27.77 -8.28
N GLU A 27 23.08 -27.67 -7.34
CA GLU A 27 22.59 -26.39 -6.84
C GLU A 27 23.60 -25.85 -5.83
N ARG A 28 24.18 -24.69 -6.14
CA ARG A 28 24.81 -23.85 -5.12
C ARG A 28 23.69 -23.24 -4.26
N PRO A 29 23.82 -23.20 -2.93
CA PRO A 29 22.87 -22.47 -2.11
C PRO A 29 22.95 -20.97 -2.45
N GLN A 30 21.80 -20.38 -2.76
CA GLN A 30 21.63 -18.93 -2.77
C GLN A 30 21.96 -18.39 -1.37
N PRO A 31 22.87 -17.41 -1.22
CA PRO A 31 23.06 -16.77 0.08
C PRO A 31 21.77 -16.05 0.46
N GLY A 32 21.40 -16.14 1.74
CA GLY A 32 20.21 -15.52 2.27
C GLY A 32 20.15 -14.03 1.93
N LEU A 33 18.95 -13.59 1.53
CA LEU A 33 18.59 -12.18 1.41
C LEU A 33 18.77 -11.52 2.79
N GLY A 34 19.98 -11.04 3.06
CA GLY A 34 20.20 -9.99 4.05
C GLY A 34 19.50 -8.74 3.56
N GLU A 35 18.74 -8.08 4.42
CA GLU A 35 18.12 -6.78 4.15
C GLU A 35 19.23 -5.76 3.90
N ALA A 36 19.62 -5.58 2.64
CA ALA A 36 20.36 -4.42 2.19
C ALA A 36 19.39 -3.22 2.24
N VAL A 37 19.28 -2.63 3.43
CA VAL A 37 18.69 -1.31 3.59
C VAL A 37 19.55 -0.37 2.75
N LEU A 38 18.93 0.35 1.81
CA LEU A 38 19.55 1.55 1.24
C LEU A 38 19.79 2.48 2.42
N GLN A 39 20.99 2.41 3.00
CA GLN A 39 21.39 3.36 4.00
C GLN A 39 21.29 4.72 3.32
N VAL A 40 20.38 5.56 3.80
CA VAL A 40 20.48 7.00 3.57
C VAL A 40 21.94 7.36 3.87
N PRO A 41 22.68 8.02 2.95
CA PRO A 41 24.07 8.35 3.18
C PRO A 41 24.20 8.93 4.60
N GLN A 42 25.08 8.37 5.44
CA GLN A 42 25.18 8.82 6.84
C GLN A 42 25.46 10.33 6.92
N ASP A 43 26.13 10.88 5.90
CA ASP A 43 26.43 12.30 5.74
C ASP A 43 25.19 13.18 5.49
N ALA A 44 24.04 12.59 5.17
CA ALA A 44 22.77 13.29 4.96
C ALA A 44 21.85 13.25 6.20
N LEU A 45 22.21 12.53 7.26
CA LEU A 45 21.33 12.33 8.42
C LEU A 45 21.65 13.20 9.64
N PHE A 46 22.86 13.73 9.81
CA PHE A 46 23.18 14.60 10.97
C PHE A 46 24.36 15.55 10.72
N PRO A 47 24.14 16.85 10.41
CA PRO A 47 25.09 17.87 10.79
C PRO A 47 24.71 18.34 12.20
N ASP A 48 25.49 17.92 13.19
CA ASP A 48 25.62 18.61 14.48
C ASP A 48 24.42 18.54 15.45
N LEU A 49 24.37 17.47 16.24
CA LEU A 49 23.69 17.47 17.55
C LEU A 49 24.63 16.87 18.60
N ALA A 50 25.73 17.55 18.86
CA ALA A 50 26.39 17.48 20.16
C ALA A 50 25.67 18.41 21.14
N THR A 51 25.41 17.90 22.35
CA THR A 51 24.89 18.60 23.54
C THR A 51 23.37 18.79 23.63
N ARG A 52 22.72 17.84 24.32
CA ARG A 52 21.70 18.13 25.35
C ARG A 52 21.42 16.88 26.18
N ASP A 53 22.36 16.61 27.07
CA ASP A 53 22.07 15.94 28.33
C ASP A 53 21.30 16.90 29.26
N GLU A 54 20.57 16.30 30.20
CA GLU A 54 19.83 16.92 31.31
C GLU A 54 18.45 17.53 30.96
N LEU A 55 17.40 16.80 31.34
CA LEU A 55 16.39 17.21 32.34
C LEU A 55 15.15 16.30 32.24
N ASN A 56 14.97 15.41 33.22
CA ASN A 56 14.00 15.56 34.31
C ASN A 56 13.32 14.23 34.68
N GLU A 57 13.80 13.63 35.77
CA GLU A 57 13.13 12.56 36.51
C GLU A 57 12.07 13.12 37.48
N SER A 58 11.01 12.33 37.64
CA SER A 58 10.08 12.29 38.80
C SER A 58 8.93 13.32 38.84
N ARG A 59 7.68 12.83 38.82
CA ARG A 59 6.94 12.47 40.04
C ARG A 59 5.50 11.98 39.75
N ALA A 60 5.20 10.85 40.38
CA ALA A 60 3.96 10.33 40.97
C ALA A 60 2.60 11.05 40.73
N ALA A 61 1.61 10.23 40.37
CA ALA A 61 0.17 10.42 40.66
C ALA A 61 -0.11 10.27 42.17
N PRO A 62 -1.24 10.79 42.72
CA PRO A 62 -2.53 10.08 42.64
C PRO A 62 -3.80 10.97 42.67
N GLY A 63 -4.96 10.34 42.43
CA GLY A 63 -6.20 10.69 43.16
C GLY A 63 -7.34 11.34 42.38
N VAL A 64 -8.37 10.54 42.09
CA VAL A 64 -9.74 10.91 41.66
C VAL A 64 -10.52 11.46 42.89
N PRO A 65 -11.46 12.41 42.72
CA PRO A 65 -12.88 12.03 42.67
C PRO A 65 -13.74 12.81 41.66
N ALA A 66 -14.76 12.12 41.14
CA ALA A 66 -15.94 12.69 40.49
C ALA A 66 -16.76 13.55 41.49
N PRO A 67 -17.63 14.47 41.02
CA PRO A 67 -19.03 14.06 40.84
C PRO A 67 -19.85 14.84 39.79
N ALA A 68 -21.09 14.37 39.65
CA ALA A 68 -22.33 15.12 39.45
C ALA A 68 -22.97 15.15 38.04
N LEU A 69 -24.08 14.42 37.99
CA LEU A 69 -25.24 14.60 37.13
C LEU A 69 -25.61 16.08 36.93
N LEU A 70 -26.04 16.43 35.72
CA LEU A 70 -26.99 17.50 35.49
C LEU A 70 -28.02 17.07 34.45
N GLU A 71 -29.27 16.95 34.92
CA GLU A 71 -30.46 16.78 34.10
C GLU A 71 -30.94 18.13 33.53
N ARG A 72 -31.52 18.04 32.32
CA ARG A 72 -32.63 18.81 31.74
C ARG A 72 -32.51 20.35 31.61
N LYS A 73 -32.65 20.83 30.36
CA LYS A 73 -33.81 21.65 29.98
C LYS A 73 -34.00 21.78 28.45
N THR A 74 -35.26 21.63 28.07
CA THR A 74 -35.90 21.84 26.76
C THR A 74 -36.32 23.30 26.55
N ALA A 75 -36.25 23.80 25.32
CA ALA A 75 -37.09 24.86 24.69
C ALA A 75 -36.75 24.85 23.17
N THR A 76 -37.60 24.52 22.18
CA THR A 76 -38.77 25.24 21.60
C THR A 76 -38.55 26.74 21.48
N ALA A 77 -38.16 27.24 20.29
CA ALA A 77 -38.98 27.63 19.13
C ALA A 77 -39.33 29.12 19.19
N ASP A 78 -38.91 29.91 18.20
CA ASP A 78 -39.78 30.97 17.66
C ASP A 78 -39.35 31.41 16.26
N GLU A 79 -40.36 31.66 15.45
CA GLU A 79 -40.36 32.15 14.07
C GLU A 79 -40.23 33.68 14.05
N GLY A 80 -39.73 34.23 12.93
CA GLY A 80 -39.60 35.68 12.77
C GLY A 80 -39.39 36.04 11.30
N ASP A 81 -40.51 36.14 10.60
CA ASP A 81 -40.67 36.72 9.26
C ASP A 81 -40.19 38.18 9.18
N GLY A 82 -39.75 38.56 7.98
CA GLY A 82 -40.06 39.90 7.45
C GLY A 82 -38.88 40.79 7.04
N GLN A 83 -38.90 41.13 5.75
CA GLN A 83 -38.79 42.51 5.22
C GLN A 83 -37.49 42.91 4.48
N GLU A 84 -37.52 42.75 3.15
CA GLU A 84 -36.94 43.66 2.15
C GLU A 84 -37.83 44.93 1.99
N PRO A 85 -37.45 45.99 1.24
CA PRO A 85 -36.14 46.40 0.73
C PRO A 85 -35.86 47.93 0.94
N ALA A 86 -34.65 48.39 0.58
CA ALA A 86 -34.35 49.65 -0.13
C ALA A 86 -33.04 50.31 0.34
N ALA A 87 -32.15 50.60 -0.62
CA ALA A 87 -31.49 51.89 -0.84
C ALA A 87 -30.08 51.70 -1.45
N SER A 88 -29.94 52.30 -2.62
CA SER A 88 -28.76 52.50 -3.44
C SER A 88 -27.69 53.39 -2.78
N GLU A 89 -26.42 53.05 -2.99
CA GLU A 89 -25.22 53.89 -3.27
C GLU A 89 -23.93 53.14 -2.82
N PRO A 90 -22.71 53.54 -3.25
CA PRO A 90 -22.20 53.76 -4.59
C PRO A 90 -21.11 52.73 -4.96
N ALA A 91 -20.64 52.76 -6.22
CA ALA A 91 -19.60 51.88 -6.74
C ALA A 91 -18.30 51.92 -5.91
N THR A 92 -18.04 50.86 -5.15
CA THR A 92 -16.71 50.54 -4.62
C THR A 92 -15.98 49.68 -5.65
N ASP A 93 -14.82 50.17 -6.06
CA ASP A 93 -13.81 49.49 -6.87
C ASP A 93 -13.66 48.03 -6.44
N SER A 94 -14.17 47.12 -7.27
CA SER A 94 -13.99 45.69 -7.09
C SER A 94 -12.49 45.39 -7.22
N PRO A 95 -11.80 44.87 -6.18
CA PRO A 95 -10.45 44.37 -6.36
C PRO A 95 -10.52 43.24 -7.39
N SER A 96 -9.76 43.40 -8.47
CA SER A 96 -9.61 42.46 -9.58
C SER A 96 -9.54 41.02 -9.05
N ALA A 97 -10.66 40.30 -9.17
CA ALA A 97 -10.77 38.92 -8.76
C ALA A 97 -10.05 38.03 -9.78
N ASN A 98 -9.22 37.12 -9.27
CA ASN A 98 -8.66 35.97 -9.96
C ASN A 98 -7.64 36.27 -11.07
N GLN A 99 -6.45 36.74 -10.69
CA GLN A 99 -5.27 36.02 -11.18
C GLN A 99 -5.23 34.70 -10.41
N ALA A 100 -5.91 33.67 -10.94
CA ALA A 100 -5.72 32.32 -10.45
C ALA A 100 -4.24 31.99 -10.69
N ASP A 101 -3.47 31.87 -9.60
CA ASP A 101 -2.07 31.44 -9.66
C ASP A 101 -2.00 30.20 -10.54
N GLU A 102 -1.30 30.32 -11.68
CA GLU A 102 -1.09 29.17 -12.55
C GLU A 102 -0.41 28.08 -11.72
N PRO A 103 -0.91 26.83 -11.76
CA PRO A 103 -0.38 25.77 -10.93
C PRO A 103 1.09 25.55 -11.29
N VAL A 104 1.99 25.91 -10.37
CA VAL A 104 3.43 25.71 -10.52
C VAL A 104 3.69 24.20 -10.63
N PRO A 105 4.31 23.72 -11.73
CA PRO A 105 4.60 22.30 -11.88
C PRO A 105 5.60 21.82 -10.81
N PRO A 106 5.57 20.53 -10.43
CA PRO A 106 6.54 19.95 -9.51
C PRO A 106 7.95 20.04 -10.11
N VAL A 107 8.93 20.32 -9.26
CA VAL A 107 10.35 20.27 -9.64
C VAL A 107 10.73 18.83 -9.94
N VAL A 108 11.34 18.59 -11.10
CA VAL A 108 11.77 17.27 -11.56
C VAL A 108 13.27 17.13 -11.39
N HIS A 109 13.68 16.11 -10.64
CA HIS A 109 15.08 15.73 -10.45
C HIS A 109 15.50 14.66 -11.46
N THR A 110 16.75 14.70 -11.89
CA THR A 110 17.38 13.67 -12.74
C THR A 110 18.56 12.98 -12.05
N ASP A 111 18.81 13.32 -10.79
CA ASP A 111 19.85 12.76 -9.93
C ASP A 111 19.18 12.13 -8.71
N TYR A 112 19.29 10.80 -8.61
CA TYR A 112 18.68 10.02 -7.54
C TYR A 112 19.14 10.48 -6.15
N ARG A 113 20.44 10.76 -5.97
CA ARG A 113 20.99 11.14 -4.66
C ARG A 113 20.50 12.49 -4.21
N LYS A 114 20.44 13.47 -5.12
CA LYS A 114 19.87 14.80 -4.82
C LYS A 114 18.40 14.71 -4.46
N ALA A 115 17.62 13.97 -5.24
CA ALA A 115 16.19 13.77 -4.97
C ALA A 115 15.96 13.07 -3.64
N MET A 116 16.75 12.04 -3.33
CA MET A 116 16.67 11.30 -2.08
C MET A 116 17.00 12.18 -0.87
N LYS A 117 18.04 13.01 -0.98
CA LYS A 117 18.41 13.98 0.05
C LYS A 117 17.30 15.02 0.27
N GLU A 118 16.80 15.63 -0.79
CA GLU A 118 15.71 16.61 -0.70
C GLU A 118 14.44 15.99 -0.09
N ALA A 119 14.09 14.77 -0.49
CA ALA A 119 12.91 14.08 0.02
C ALA A 119 13.01 13.81 1.53
N ALA A 120 14.19 13.44 2.02
CA ALA A 120 14.46 13.29 3.45
C ALA A 120 14.40 14.65 4.18
N GLU A 121 15.09 15.68 3.68
CA GLU A 121 15.11 17.03 4.29
C GLU A 121 13.72 17.68 4.32
N SER A 122 12.93 17.48 3.27
CA SER A 122 11.57 18.03 3.14
C SER A 122 10.48 17.14 3.75
N ARG A 123 10.82 15.97 4.29
CA ARG A 123 9.88 14.97 4.82
C ARG A 123 8.75 14.65 3.85
N LYS A 124 9.11 14.39 2.60
CA LYS A 124 8.19 13.99 1.51
C LYS A 124 8.55 12.60 1.01
N MET A 125 7.55 11.86 0.51
CA MET A 125 7.85 10.63 -0.23
C MET A 125 8.61 10.96 -1.51
N LEU A 126 9.52 10.08 -1.93
CA LEU A 126 10.21 10.18 -3.21
C LEU A 126 9.44 9.38 -4.26
N PHE A 127 8.93 10.05 -5.28
CA PHE A 127 8.36 9.42 -6.46
C PHE A 127 9.46 9.24 -7.53
N LEU A 128 9.65 7.99 -7.96
CA LEU A 128 10.62 7.61 -8.98
C LEU A 128 9.89 7.16 -10.23
N TYR A 129 10.18 7.81 -11.36
CA TYR A 129 9.78 7.35 -12.67
C TYR A 129 11.00 6.83 -13.44
N PHE A 130 11.07 5.52 -13.62
CA PHE A 130 12.07 4.87 -14.47
C PHE A 130 11.57 4.79 -15.91
N TYR A 131 12.20 5.50 -16.83
CA TYR A 131 11.82 5.52 -18.24
C TYR A 131 12.80 4.74 -19.11
N GLU A 132 12.30 4.16 -20.21
CA GLU A 132 13.18 3.60 -21.24
C GLU A 132 13.85 4.76 -22.02
N PRO A 133 15.19 4.80 -22.16
CA PRO A 133 15.88 5.85 -22.92
C PRO A 133 15.36 5.96 -24.35
N ARG A 134 15.05 4.82 -24.97
CA ARG A 134 14.39 4.78 -26.27
C ARG A 134 12.95 5.26 -26.13
N LEU A 135 12.57 6.26 -26.92
CA LEU A 135 11.21 6.75 -26.97
C LEU A 135 10.27 5.65 -27.50
N THR A 136 9.28 5.28 -26.70
CA THR A 136 8.24 4.32 -27.08
C THR A 136 6.88 4.98 -27.01
N SER A 137 5.91 4.46 -27.75
CA SER A 137 4.52 4.94 -27.67
C SER A 137 3.94 4.85 -26.26
N ALA A 138 4.32 3.83 -25.49
CA ALA A 138 3.92 3.67 -24.09
C ALA A 138 4.51 4.77 -23.20
N ARG A 139 5.81 5.09 -23.36
CA ARG A 139 6.47 6.20 -22.66
C ARG A 139 5.79 7.53 -22.98
N THR A 140 5.69 7.87 -24.26
CA THR A 140 5.07 9.14 -24.69
C THR A 140 3.64 9.26 -24.17
N ALA A 141 2.85 8.18 -24.23
CA ALA A 141 1.48 8.20 -23.75
C ALA A 141 1.40 8.32 -22.22
N PHE A 142 2.31 7.69 -21.48
CA PHE A 142 2.39 7.85 -20.04
C PHE A 142 2.73 9.30 -19.65
N GLU A 143 3.79 9.87 -20.23
CA GLU A 143 4.22 11.24 -19.96
C GLU A 143 3.12 12.25 -20.32
N THR A 144 2.58 12.19 -21.54
CA THR A 144 1.65 13.21 -22.04
C THR A 144 0.19 13.02 -21.61
N ARG A 145 -0.27 11.78 -21.43
CA ARG A 145 -1.70 11.49 -21.13
C ARG A 145 -1.96 11.09 -19.69
N THR A 146 -0.92 10.81 -18.91
CA THR A 146 -1.05 10.46 -17.49
C THR A 146 -0.37 11.50 -16.64
N LEU A 147 0.96 11.65 -16.75
CA LEU A 147 1.72 12.53 -15.87
C LEU A 147 1.34 13.99 -16.05
N GLN A 148 1.17 14.47 -17.29
CA GLN A 148 0.81 15.87 -17.58
C GLN A 148 -0.65 16.25 -17.25
N THR A 149 -1.48 15.32 -16.77
CA THR A 149 -2.85 15.68 -16.38
C THR A 149 -2.84 16.50 -15.08
N LEU A 150 -3.66 17.55 -15.02
CA LEU A 150 -3.72 18.46 -13.87
C LEU A 150 -3.93 17.72 -12.54
N GLU A 151 -4.83 16.74 -12.52
CA GLU A 151 -5.10 15.92 -11.33
C GLU A 151 -3.84 15.21 -10.81
N ILE A 152 -3.03 14.63 -11.71
CA ILE A 152 -1.81 13.91 -11.33
C ILE A 152 -0.71 14.90 -10.93
N GLN A 153 -0.57 16.00 -11.65
CA GLN A 153 0.38 17.07 -11.30
C GLN A 153 0.12 17.62 -9.89
N GLU A 154 -1.14 17.88 -9.53
CA GLU A 154 -1.50 18.33 -8.18
C GLU A 154 -1.12 17.29 -7.10
N LYS A 155 -1.33 16.00 -7.37
CA LYS A 155 -0.95 14.93 -6.44
C LYS A 155 0.57 14.79 -6.30
N LEU A 156 1.32 14.98 -7.40
CA LEU A 156 2.77 14.88 -7.44
C LEU A 156 3.46 15.98 -6.63
N LYS A 157 2.84 17.15 -6.41
CA LYS A 157 3.38 18.21 -5.52
C LYS A 157 3.66 17.74 -4.08
N ARG A 158 2.99 16.66 -3.64
CA ARG A 158 3.18 16.03 -2.32
C ARG A 158 4.45 15.17 -2.25
N PHE A 159 5.10 14.94 -3.39
CA PHE A 159 6.29 14.11 -3.53
C PHE A 159 7.48 14.98 -3.94
N VAL A 160 8.68 14.48 -3.68
CA VAL A 160 9.84 14.87 -4.51
C VAL A 160 9.80 13.99 -5.74
N TYR A 161 9.85 14.59 -6.92
CA TYR A 161 9.72 13.88 -8.19
C TYR A 161 11.10 13.69 -8.85
N CYS A 162 11.52 12.45 -9.05
CA CYS A 162 12.71 12.11 -9.81
C CYS A 162 12.39 11.23 -11.04
N GLU A 163 12.89 11.65 -12.21
CA GLU A 163 12.87 10.91 -13.46
C GLU A 163 14.26 10.37 -13.77
N LEU A 164 14.35 9.07 -14.03
CA LEU A 164 15.62 8.39 -14.27
C LEU A 164 15.48 7.47 -15.48
N PRO A 165 16.51 7.39 -16.35
CA PRO A 165 16.53 6.34 -17.34
C PRO A 165 16.63 4.98 -16.66
N SER A 166 16.12 3.93 -17.31
CA SER A 166 16.08 2.57 -16.76
C SER A 166 17.47 1.98 -16.55
N ASP A 167 18.50 2.53 -17.19
CA ASP A 167 19.92 2.22 -17.04
C ASP A 167 20.68 3.19 -16.13
N ALA A 168 19.99 4.06 -15.38
CA ALA A 168 20.61 4.95 -14.41
C ALA A 168 21.47 4.17 -13.40
N GLU A 169 22.70 4.64 -13.18
CA GLU A 169 23.65 4.05 -12.27
C GLU A 169 23.78 4.87 -10.99
N ILE A 170 24.02 4.19 -9.88
CA ILE A 170 24.41 4.77 -8.60
C ILE A 170 25.71 4.12 -8.14
N THR A 171 26.50 4.82 -7.33
CA THR A 171 27.66 4.20 -6.70
C THR A 171 27.25 3.52 -5.39
N VAL A 172 27.58 2.25 -5.21
CA VAL A 172 27.41 1.48 -3.97
C VAL A 172 28.78 0.90 -3.62
N GLU A 173 29.30 1.21 -2.43
CA GLU A 173 30.65 0.75 -1.99
C GLU A 173 31.78 1.10 -2.98
N GLY A 174 31.64 2.21 -3.72
CA GLY A 174 32.62 2.67 -4.70
C GLY A 174 32.41 2.12 -6.12
N GLU A 175 31.53 1.13 -6.30
CA GLU A 175 31.26 0.50 -7.60
C GLU A 175 29.98 1.06 -8.24
N PRO A 176 29.96 1.28 -9.57
CA PRO A 176 28.74 1.63 -10.29
C PRO A 176 27.79 0.43 -10.33
N VAL A 177 26.56 0.64 -9.86
CA VAL A 177 25.48 -0.33 -9.87
C VAL A 177 24.28 0.30 -10.52
N LYS A 178 23.70 -0.40 -11.50
CA LYS A 178 22.41 -0.02 -12.09
C LYS A 178 21.34 0.05 -10.99
N LEU A 179 20.71 1.21 -10.81
CA LEU A 179 19.78 1.46 -9.70
C LEU A 179 18.61 0.46 -9.69
N LEU A 180 18.03 0.17 -10.86
CA LEU A 180 16.96 -0.83 -10.99
C LEU A 180 17.39 -2.27 -10.69
N SER A 181 18.70 -2.56 -10.65
CA SER A 181 19.25 -3.84 -10.25
C SER A 181 19.50 -3.94 -8.74
N HIS A 182 19.36 -2.84 -7.99
CA HIS A 182 19.49 -2.85 -6.54
C HIS A 182 18.37 -3.69 -5.90
N PRO A 183 18.64 -4.50 -4.86
CA PRO A 183 17.65 -5.39 -4.25
C PRO A 183 16.34 -4.71 -3.79
N SER A 184 16.42 -3.44 -3.37
CA SER A 184 15.23 -2.65 -2.98
C SER A 184 14.23 -2.45 -4.12
N PHE A 185 14.66 -2.57 -5.37
CA PHE A 185 13.81 -2.48 -6.57
C PHE A 185 13.54 -3.85 -7.21
N ALA A 186 13.77 -4.97 -6.51
CA ALA A 186 13.57 -6.30 -7.08
C ALA A 186 12.18 -6.50 -7.70
N GLU A 187 11.13 -5.95 -7.08
CA GLU A 187 9.74 -6.03 -7.58
C GLU A 187 9.47 -5.13 -8.81
N MET A 188 10.43 -4.29 -9.23
CA MET A 188 10.41 -3.63 -10.55
C MET A 188 10.82 -4.59 -11.68
N LEU A 189 11.38 -5.77 -11.36
CA LEU A 189 11.76 -6.80 -12.33
C LEU A 189 12.71 -6.30 -13.43
N GLY A 190 13.52 -5.29 -13.13
CA GLY A 190 14.41 -4.62 -14.09
C GLY A 190 13.70 -3.86 -15.21
N ARG A 191 12.40 -3.56 -15.07
CA ARG A 191 11.57 -2.89 -16.09
C ARG A 191 11.38 -1.40 -15.77
N PRO A 192 11.14 -0.55 -16.79
CA PRO A 192 10.66 0.81 -16.56
C PRO A 192 9.32 0.80 -15.81
N GLY A 193 9.01 1.89 -15.13
CA GLY A 193 7.76 2.05 -14.39
C GLY A 193 7.90 3.02 -13.23
N VAL A 194 7.04 2.87 -12.22
CA VAL A 194 7.00 3.78 -11.07
C VAL A 194 7.40 3.06 -9.80
N ALA A 195 8.21 3.72 -8.97
CA ALA A 195 8.47 3.31 -7.60
C ALA A 195 8.28 4.48 -6.63
N ILE A 196 7.97 4.19 -5.37
CA ILE A 196 7.84 5.21 -4.31
C ILE A 196 8.65 4.78 -3.10
N VAL A 197 9.46 5.69 -2.55
CA VAL A 197 10.21 5.51 -1.29
C VAL A 197 9.56 6.35 -0.20
N ASP A 198 9.36 5.76 0.98
CA ASP A 198 8.82 6.49 2.13
C ASP A 198 9.92 7.23 2.87
N LEU A 199 9.83 8.55 2.95
CA LEU A 199 10.70 9.40 3.78
C LEU A 199 9.89 10.37 4.64
N VAL A 200 8.63 10.03 4.89
CA VAL A 200 7.70 10.84 5.69
C VAL A 200 7.57 10.26 7.09
N HIS A 201 7.59 8.93 7.21
CA HIS A 201 7.23 8.24 8.43
C HIS A 201 8.46 7.75 9.21
N GLU A 202 9.31 8.65 9.71
CA GLU A 202 10.61 8.37 10.39
C GLU A 202 10.57 7.27 11.47
N ARG A 203 9.41 7.02 12.09
CA ARG A 203 9.24 6.00 13.15
C ARG A 203 8.66 4.68 12.66
N ALA A 204 8.37 4.55 11.37
CA ALA A 204 7.82 3.34 10.78
C ALA A 204 8.95 2.41 10.31
N GLU A 205 8.70 1.09 10.38
CA GLU A 205 9.61 0.04 9.88
C GLU A 205 9.93 0.22 8.38
N TYR A 206 9.07 0.89 7.62
CA TYR A 206 9.22 1.11 6.19
C TYR A 206 9.83 2.48 5.82
N TYR A 207 10.30 3.28 6.79
CA TYR A 207 11.02 4.52 6.51
C TYR A 207 12.34 4.24 5.77
N GLY A 208 12.60 4.97 4.69
CA GLY A 208 13.75 4.76 3.80
C GLY A 208 13.59 3.57 2.85
N HIS A 209 12.46 2.85 2.88
CA HIS A 209 12.23 1.70 2.02
C HIS A 209 11.36 2.04 0.81
N VAL A 210 11.54 1.27 -0.27
CA VAL A 210 10.60 1.26 -1.39
C VAL A 210 9.27 0.67 -0.91
N VAL A 211 8.22 1.48 -0.92
CA VAL A 211 6.87 1.13 -0.45
C VAL A 211 5.87 0.94 -1.58
N SER A 212 6.27 1.16 -2.83
CA SER A 212 5.47 0.86 -4.01
C SER A 212 6.36 0.58 -5.22
N THR A 213 6.00 -0.43 -6.01
CA THR A 213 6.63 -0.77 -7.28
C THR A 213 5.57 -1.16 -8.29
N PHE A 214 5.58 -0.48 -9.43
CA PHE A 214 4.60 -0.62 -10.50
C PHE A 214 5.34 -0.69 -11.83
N PRO A 215 5.95 -1.84 -12.16
CA PRO A 215 6.65 -2.01 -13.43
C PRO A 215 5.65 -1.98 -14.59
N PHE A 216 6.05 -1.35 -15.69
CA PHE A 216 5.29 -1.40 -16.92
C PHE A 216 5.37 -2.80 -17.54
N THR A 217 4.26 -3.25 -18.11
CA THR A 217 4.23 -4.45 -18.95
C THR A 217 4.45 -4.04 -20.41
N PRO A 218 4.98 -4.92 -21.27
CA PRO A 218 5.29 -4.58 -22.66
C PRO A 218 4.10 -3.92 -23.37
N GLY A 219 4.32 -2.69 -23.88
CA GLY A 219 3.30 -1.91 -24.59
C GLY A 219 2.18 -1.33 -23.73
N LYS A 220 2.23 -1.46 -22.40
CA LYS A 220 1.23 -0.94 -21.46
C LYS A 220 1.86 0.02 -20.45
N TYR A 221 1.05 0.94 -19.96
CA TYR A 221 1.39 1.90 -18.92
C TYR A 221 0.18 2.11 -18.01
N TYR A 222 0.41 2.65 -16.82
CA TYR A 222 -0.68 3.00 -15.90
C TYR A 222 -1.35 4.29 -16.37
N ARG A 223 -2.65 4.22 -16.62
CA ARG A 223 -3.47 5.40 -16.98
C ARG A 223 -3.71 6.29 -15.75
N LYS A 224 -4.26 7.49 -15.99
CA LYS A 224 -4.55 8.48 -14.94
C LYS A 224 -5.33 7.91 -13.76
N GLU A 225 -6.30 7.02 -13.98
CA GLU A 225 -7.12 6.47 -12.90
C GLU A 225 -6.27 5.58 -11.97
N ALA A 226 -5.43 4.72 -12.55
CA ALA A 226 -4.53 3.87 -11.77
C ALA A 226 -3.42 4.71 -11.08
N MET A 227 -2.89 5.73 -11.76
CA MET A 227 -1.87 6.60 -11.16
C MET A 227 -2.44 7.42 -9.98
N SER A 228 -3.68 7.92 -10.11
CA SER A 228 -4.39 8.62 -9.04
C SER A 228 -4.52 7.72 -7.81
N ILE A 229 -4.88 6.44 -8.01
CA ILE A 229 -4.92 5.44 -6.93
C ILE A 229 -3.54 5.23 -6.31
N ILE A 230 -2.49 5.02 -7.12
CA ILE A 230 -1.11 4.80 -6.66
C ILE A 230 -0.63 5.92 -5.74
N LEU A 231 -0.87 7.18 -6.13
CA LEU A 231 -0.47 8.37 -5.37
C LEU A 231 -1.29 8.59 -4.10
N ASP A 232 -2.47 7.98 -3.98
CA ASP A 232 -3.37 8.08 -2.83
C ASP A 232 -3.41 6.81 -1.95
N LEU A 233 -2.52 5.85 -2.19
CA LEU A 233 -2.39 4.70 -1.31
C LEU A 233 -1.98 5.17 0.10
N PRO A 234 -2.57 4.60 1.17
CA PRO A 234 -2.23 4.98 2.53
C PRO A 234 -0.79 4.55 2.89
N PRO A 235 -0.17 5.16 3.90
CA PRO A 235 1.12 4.71 4.43
C PRO A 235 1.10 3.22 4.79
N GLY A 236 2.18 2.51 4.52
CA GLY A 236 2.29 1.07 4.73
C GLY A 236 3.48 0.47 4.00
N THR A 237 3.75 -0.81 4.25
CA THR A 237 4.81 -1.53 3.55
C THR A 237 4.48 -1.72 2.06
N LEU A 238 5.48 -2.16 1.28
CA LEU A 238 5.32 -2.52 -0.13
C LEU A 238 4.15 -3.49 -0.37
N THR A 239 4.06 -4.56 0.42
CA THR A 239 3.02 -5.59 0.29
C THR A 239 1.63 -5.07 0.66
N GLN A 240 1.52 -4.30 1.73
CA GLN A 240 0.26 -3.70 2.18
C GLN A 240 -0.31 -2.74 1.13
N ARG A 241 0.53 -1.82 0.63
CA ARG A 241 0.13 -0.85 -0.39
C ARG A 241 -0.25 -1.51 -1.70
N THR A 242 0.45 -2.57 -2.10
CA THR A 242 0.14 -3.29 -3.35
C THR A 242 -1.17 -4.07 -3.26
N MET A 243 -1.48 -4.69 -2.11
CA MET A 243 -2.80 -5.30 -1.88
C MET A 243 -3.93 -4.27 -1.92
N ILE A 244 -3.75 -3.11 -1.28
CA ILE A 244 -4.74 -2.03 -1.30
C ILE A 244 -4.96 -1.50 -2.72
N TYR A 245 -3.88 -1.35 -3.49
CA TYR A 245 -3.94 -1.00 -4.90
C TYR A 245 -4.80 -2.00 -5.68
N ALA A 246 -4.52 -3.31 -5.56
CA ALA A 246 -5.26 -4.36 -6.27
C ALA A 246 -6.77 -4.32 -5.97
N VAL A 247 -7.16 -4.06 -4.71
CA VAL A 247 -8.56 -3.89 -4.33
C VAL A 247 -9.18 -2.65 -5.00
N ARG A 248 -8.46 -1.52 -5.00
CA ARG A 248 -8.96 -0.24 -5.52
C ARG A 248 -9.07 -0.17 -7.04
N ILE A 249 -8.25 -0.94 -7.76
CA ILE A 249 -8.34 -1.02 -9.23
C ILE A 249 -9.36 -2.05 -9.74
N HIS A 250 -9.96 -2.84 -8.85
CA HIS A 250 -10.92 -3.85 -9.26
C HIS A 250 -12.15 -3.21 -9.93
N PRO A 251 -12.63 -3.70 -11.09
CA PRO A 251 -13.69 -3.05 -11.88
C PRO A 251 -15.02 -2.81 -11.14
N GLU A 252 -15.34 -3.66 -10.16
CA GLU A 252 -16.56 -3.53 -9.34
C GLU A 252 -16.42 -2.54 -8.17
N ALA A 253 -15.29 -1.84 -8.03
CA ALA A 253 -15.04 -0.82 -7.01
C ALA A 253 -15.44 -1.23 -5.57
N PRO A 254 -14.91 -2.35 -5.04
CA PRO A 254 -15.24 -2.81 -3.69
C PRO A 254 -14.92 -1.78 -2.60
N ALA A 255 -15.78 -1.68 -1.57
CA ALA A 255 -15.73 -0.60 -0.58
C ALA A 255 -14.84 -0.88 0.65
N SER A 256 -14.15 -2.03 0.72
CA SER A 256 -13.39 -2.43 1.91
C SER A 256 -12.21 -1.53 2.27
N THR A 257 -11.68 -0.77 1.30
CA THR A 257 -10.57 0.18 1.51
C THR A 257 -11.03 1.65 1.67
N GLN A 258 -12.34 1.89 1.78
CA GLN A 258 -12.92 3.23 1.98
C GLN A 258 -12.93 3.68 3.46
N GLY A 259 -12.65 2.76 4.39
CA GLY A 259 -12.51 3.05 5.81
C GLY A 259 -11.17 3.69 6.16
N GLN A 260 -10.80 3.64 7.43
CA GLN A 260 -9.47 4.03 7.89
C GLN A 260 -8.52 2.82 7.85
N PHE A 261 -7.35 2.98 7.23
CA PHE A 261 -6.27 2.00 7.35
C PHE A 261 -5.82 1.93 8.82
N HIS A 262 -5.87 0.74 9.42
CA HIS A 262 -5.69 0.57 10.86
C HIS A 262 -4.49 -0.32 11.17
N LYS A 263 -3.51 0.23 11.89
CA LYS A 263 -2.23 -0.44 12.16
C LYS A 263 -2.40 -1.84 12.78
N VAL A 264 -3.28 -1.99 13.77
CA VAL A 264 -3.51 -3.31 14.40
C VAL A 264 -4.00 -4.34 13.39
N LEU A 265 -4.89 -3.95 12.46
CA LEU A 265 -5.42 -4.88 11.46
C LEU A 265 -4.36 -5.21 10.41
N ALA A 266 -3.55 -4.23 10.03
CA ALA A 266 -2.44 -4.42 9.10
C ALA A 266 -1.35 -5.33 9.70
N ASP A 267 -0.97 -5.12 10.97
CA ASP A 267 0.01 -5.96 11.67
C ASP A 267 -0.49 -7.41 11.79
N GLU A 268 -1.78 -7.61 12.06
CA GLU A 268 -2.38 -8.95 12.18
C GLU A 268 -2.53 -9.62 10.80
N ALA A 269 -2.82 -8.86 9.74
CA ALA A 269 -2.79 -9.34 8.37
C ALA A 269 -1.35 -9.74 7.95
N LYS A 270 -0.34 -8.92 8.27
CA LYS A 270 1.10 -9.20 8.05
C LYS A 270 1.48 -10.50 8.73
N SER A 271 1.17 -10.61 10.03
CA SER A 271 1.50 -11.80 10.83
C SER A 271 0.88 -13.07 10.24
N HIS A 272 -0.39 -13.02 9.82
CA HIS A 272 -1.07 -14.20 9.28
C HIS A 272 -0.63 -14.55 7.85
N ALA A 273 -0.39 -13.55 6.99
CA ALA A 273 0.22 -13.78 5.67
C ALA A 273 1.59 -14.46 5.79
N HIS A 274 2.42 -13.98 6.72
CA HIS A 274 3.71 -14.61 7.03
C HIS A 274 3.57 -16.04 7.55
N TYR A 275 2.62 -16.27 8.44
CA TYR A 275 2.35 -17.62 8.94
C TYR A 275 1.95 -18.56 7.79
N GLN A 276 0.95 -18.19 6.98
CA GLN A 276 0.51 -18.98 5.82
C GLN A 276 1.67 -19.28 4.86
N ALA A 277 2.51 -18.29 4.57
CA ALA A 277 3.70 -18.47 3.74
C ALA A 277 4.75 -19.41 4.34
N SER A 278 4.92 -19.39 5.66
CA SER A 278 5.90 -20.23 6.36
C SER A 278 5.50 -21.71 6.37
N VAL A 279 4.22 -21.99 6.58
CA VAL A 279 3.66 -23.35 6.56
C VAL A 279 3.21 -23.79 5.17
N GLN A 280 3.15 -22.85 4.22
CA GLN A 280 2.75 -23.04 2.83
C GLN A 280 1.31 -23.54 2.68
N VAL A 281 0.41 -23.06 3.55
CA VAL A 281 -1.01 -23.44 3.59
C VAL A 281 -1.88 -22.21 3.77
N GLN A 282 -2.76 -21.95 2.80
CA GLN A 282 -3.81 -20.95 2.91
C GLN A 282 -4.90 -21.42 3.89
N GLY A 283 -5.34 -20.53 4.78
CA GLY A 283 -6.44 -20.87 5.70
C GLY A 283 -6.72 -19.81 6.77
N HIS A 284 -7.73 -20.10 7.60
CA HIS A 284 -8.11 -19.30 8.76
C HIS A 284 -7.47 -19.84 10.05
N GLN A 285 -6.20 -20.26 10.00
CA GLN A 285 -5.59 -20.99 11.11
C GLN A 285 -5.67 -20.19 12.42
N SER A 286 -6.08 -20.88 13.49
CA SER A 286 -6.26 -20.31 14.83
C SER A 286 -7.18 -19.06 14.88
N TRP A 287 -8.15 -18.95 13.97
CA TRP A 287 -9.01 -17.76 13.86
C TRP A 287 -9.71 -17.41 15.17
N ASP A 288 -10.27 -18.36 15.92
CA ASP A 288 -10.98 -18.03 17.18
C ASP A 288 -10.08 -17.29 18.18
N SER A 289 -8.87 -17.81 18.41
CA SER A 289 -7.87 -17.18 19.28
C SER A 289 -7.42 -15.82 18.74
N ARG A 290 -7.18 -15.72 17.42
CA ARG A 290 -6.79 -14.44 16.78
C ARG A 290 -7.93 -13.43 16.84
N PHE A 291 -9.16 -13.84 16.61
CA PHE A 291 -10.36 -13.03 16.64
C PHE A 291 -10.54 -12.36 18.02
N HIS A 292 -10.42 -13.13 19.11
CA HIS A 292 -10.50 -12.55 20.46
C HIS A 292 -9.36 -11.56 20.74
N ARG A 293 -8.13 -11.89 20.35
CA ARG A 293 -6.96 -10.99 20.50
C ARG A 293 -7.09 -9.72 19.67
N ILE A 294 -7.58 -9.81 18.43
CA ILE A 294 -7.77 -8.66 17.55
C ILE A 294 -8.85 -7.77 18.15
N ASN A 295 -10.01 -8.32 18.50
CA ASN A 295 -11.14 -7.53 19.00
C ASN A 295 -10.86 -6.85 20.35
N SER A 296 -9.97 -7.38 21.20
CA SER A 296 -9.57 -6.70 22.44
C SER A 296 -8.73 -5.44 22.20
N ARG A 297 -8.21 -5.26 20.98
CA ARG A 297 -7.39 -4.11 20.55
C ARG A 297 -8.13 -3.17 19.60
N LEU A 298 -9.37 -3.49 19.22
CA LEU A 298 -10.19 -2.65 18.35
C LEU A 298 -11.07 -1.71 19.18
N PRO A 299 -11.47 -0.56 18.60
CA PRO A 299 -12.47 0.31 19.20
C PRO A 299 -13.76 -0.44 19.52
N SER A 300 -14.44 -0.06 20.60
CA SER A 300 -15.73 -0.64 20.98
C SER A 300 -16.75 -0.53 19.84
N GLY A 301 -17.59 -1.56 19.69
CA GLY A 301 -18.59 -1.61 18.63
C GLY A 301 -18.05 -2.01 17.26
N VAL A 302 -16.78 -2.43 17.16
CA VAL A 302 -16.19 -2.98 15.94
C VAL A 302 -15.89 -4.47 16.11
N LEU A 303 -16.10 -5.26 15.05
CA LEU A 303 -15.77 -6.68 14.99
C LEU A 303 -14.87 -7.00 13.81
N ALA A 304 -13.85 -7.81 14.08
CA ALA A 304 -12.94 -8.34 13.08
C ALA A 304 -13.62 -9.33 12.12
N GLN A 305 -13.33 -9.21 10.83
CA GLN A 305 -13.66 -10.19 9.79
C GLN A 305 -12.42 -10.42 8.92
N GLU A 306 -12.16 -11.66 8.53
CA GLU A 306 -10.98 -12.03 7.73
C GLU A 306 -11.36 -12.62 6.37
N VAL A 307 -10.51 -12.33 5.39
CA VAL A 307 -10.43 -13.04 4.11
C VAL A 307 -8.98 -13.43 3.85
N VAL A 308 -8.79 -14.59 3.24
CA VAL A 308 -7.46 -15.13 2.88
C VAL A 308 -7.51 -15.70 1.48
N ALA A 309 -6.40 -15.64 0.76
CA ALA A 309 -6.24 -16.23 -0.57
C ALA A 309 -4.78 -16.60 -0.78
N GLU A 310 -4.53 -17.44 -1.77
CA GLU A 310 -3.19 -17.65 -2.31
C GLU A 310 -3.18 -17.36 -3.81
N SER A 311 -2.01 -16.96 -4.31
CA SER A 311 -1.77 -16.67 -5.72
C SER A 311 -1.38 -17.94 -6.49
N TRP A 312 -1.17 -17.81 -7.80
CA TRP A 312 -0.50 -18.87 -8.55
C TRP A 312 1.02 -18.85 -8.33
N PRO A 313 1.72 -19.98 -8.56
CA PRO A 313 3.17 -20.02 -8.48
C PRO A 313 3.83 -19.05 -9.46
N ASN A 314 4.90 -18.39 -9.00
CA ASN A 314 5.80 -17.54 -9.81
C ASN A 314 5.22 -16.22 -10.34
N GLU A 315 4.06 -15.81 -9.83
CA GLU A 315 3.54 -14.46 -10.10
C GLU A 315 4.40 -13.38 -9.45
N SER A 316 4.50 -12.23 -10.12
CA SER A 316 5.06 -11.02 -9.51
C SER A 316 4.14 -10.49 -8.39
N LEU A 317 4.64 -9.62 -7.52
CA LEU A 317 3.83 -9.08 -6.42
C LEU A 317 2.51 -8.45 -6.90
N VAL A 318 2.54 -7.63 -7.96
CA VAL A 318 1.33 -6.95 -8.47
C VAL A 318 0.33 -7.95 -9.06
N GLU A 319 0.81 -8.91 -9.85
CA GLU A 319 -0.03 -9.97 -10.45
C GLU A 319 -0.68 -10.81 -9.35
N ALA A 320 0.10 -11.26 -8.37
CA ALA A 320 -0.38 -12.04 -7.24
C ALA A 320 -1.44 -11.30 -6.41
N CYS A 321 -1.27 -9.99 -6.18
CA CYS A 321 -2.26 -9.18 -5.48
C CYS A 321 -3.59 -9.10 -6.26
N VAL A 322 -3.52 -8.89 -7.58
CA VAL A 322 -4.71 -8.83 -8.45
C VAL A 322 -5.42 -10.18 -8.48
N GLU A 323 -4.68 -11.27 -8.63
CA GLU A 323 -5.26 -12.62 -8.63
C GLU A 323 -5.89 -12.99 -7.29
N CYS A 324 -5.27 -12.64 -6.15
CA CYS A 324 -5.89 -12.86 -4.84
C CYS A 324 -7.23 -12.15 -4.69
N VAL A 325 -7.35 -10.92 -5.21
CA VAL A 325 -8.63 -10.17 -5.22
C VAL A 325 -9.65 -10.84 -6.16
N ASN A 326 -9.21 -11.33 -7.32
CA ASN A 326 -10.06 -12.11 -8.24
C ASN A 326 -10.56 -13.41 -7.58
N SER A 327 -9.70 -14.12 -6.82
CA SER A 327 -10.10 -15.31 -6.06
C SER A 327 -11.13 -14.99 -4.97
N TRP A 328 -10.96 -13.88 -4.23
CA TRP A 328 -11.99 -13.43 -3.28
C TRP A 328 -13.31 -13.11 -3.97
N ARG A 329 -13.26 -12.50 -5.15
CA ARG A 329 -14.44 -12.17 -5.96
C ARG A 329 -15.22 -13.42 -6.38
N GLN A 330 -14.58 -14.57 -6.54
CA GLN A 330 -15.26 -15.82 -6.91
C GLN A 330 -15.96 -16.51 -5.72
N SER A 331 -15.68 -16.11 -4.48
CA SER A 331 -16.33 -16.63 -3.28
C SER A 331 -17.38 -15.65 -2.75
N PRO A 332 -18.68 -15.97 -2.72
CA PRO A 332 -19.70 -15.06 -2.20
C PRO A 332 -19.44 -14.58 -0.77
N GLY A 333 -18.88 -15.46 0.08
CA GLY A 333 -18.52 -15.12 1.46
C GLY A 333 -17.36 -14.12 1.54
N HIS A 334 -16.27 -14.37 0.82
CA HIS A 334 -15.12 -13.44 0.76
C HIS A 334 -15.50 -12.13 0.08
N TRP A 335 -16.18 -12.21 -1.06
CA TRP A 335 -16.63 -11.02 -1.78
C TRP A 335 -17.61 -10.19 -0.95
N GLY A 336 -18.48 -10.82 -0.17
CA GLY A 336 -19.34 -10.13 0.80
C GLY A 336 -18.53 -9.26 1.77
N ALA A 337 -17.40 -9.76 2.27
CA ALA A 337 -16.50 -8.97 3.12
C ALA A 337 -15.78 -7.88 2.31
N VAL A 338 -15.15 -8.21 1.19
CA VAL A 338 -14.34 -7.27 0.39
C VAL A 338 -15.18 -6.14 -0.23
N ARG A 339 -16.39 -6.42 -0.71
CA ARG A 339 -17.26 -5.41 -1.34
C ARG A 339 -17.91 -4.48 -0.32
N SER A 340 -18.01 -4.89 0.94
CA SER A 340 -18.70 -4.12 1.98
C SER A 340 -17.82 -2.98 2.51
N ARG A 341 -18.49 -1.92 2.97
CA ARG A 341 -17.81 -0.82 3.65
C ARG A 341 -17.47 -1.23 5.09
N HIS A 342 -16.23 -0.94 5.49
CA HIS A 342 -15.75 -1.16 6.86
C HIS A 342 -15.28 0.15 7.47
N ALA A 343 -15.34 0.25 8.80
CA ALA A 343 -14.80 1.42 9.49
C ALA A 343 -13.27 1.40 9.47
N LEU A 344 -12.70 0.21 9.65
CA LEU A 344 -11.27 -0.03 9.73
C LEU A 344 -10.89 -1.15 8.74
N PHE A 345 -9.69 -1.10 8.17
CA PHE A 345 -9.17 -2.19 7.34
C PHE A 345 -7.64 -2.34 7.47
N GLY A 346 -7.15 -3.53 7.15
CA GLY A 346 -5.74 -3.84 6.96
C GLY A 346 -5.58 -4.99 5.98
N TYR A 347 -4.53 -4.95 5.17
CA TYR A 347 -4.20 -5.99 4.19
C TYR A 347 -2.71 -6.26 4.24
N ASP A 348 -2.29 -7.48 3.95
CA ASP A 348 -0.89 -7.81 3.67
C ASP A 348 -0.82 -9.07 2.79
N ILE A 349 0.35 -9.33 2.22
CA ILE A 349 0.64 -10.53 1.42
C ILE A 349 2.11 -10.95 1.60
N LYS A 350 2.39 -12.25 1.63
CA LYS A 350 3.76 -12.77 1.76
C LYS A 350 4.03 -13.92 0.82
N ARG A 351 5.17 -13.90 0.14
CA ARG A 351 5.64 -15.02 -0.69
C ARG A 351 6.21 -16.15 0.17
N GLY A 352 5.69 -17.36 -0.03
CA GLY A 352 6.26 -18.59 0.51
C GLY A 352 7.42 -19.10 -0.34
N ARG A 353 8.19 -20.05 0.22
CA ARG A 353 9.34 -20.68 -0.48
C ARG A 353 8.97 -21.53 -1.70
N ASN A 354 7.68 -21.86 -1.85
CA ASN A 354 7.10 -22.51 -3.04
C ASN A 354 6.80 -21.52 -4.17
N GLY A 355 7.14 -20.23 -4.01
CA GLY A 355 6.91 -19.22 -5.02
C GLY A 355 5.45 -18.74 -5.13
N ILE A 356 4.56 -19.19 -4.24
CA ILE A 356 3.17 -18.76 -4.09
C ILE A 356 3.09 -17.62 -3.08
N TRP A 357 2.20 -16.65 -3.32
CA TRP A 357 1.91 -15.58 -2.38
C TRP A 357 0.65 -15.86 -1.57
N TYR A 358 0.66 -15.51 -0.29
CA TYR A 358 -0.44 -15.74 0.65
C TYR A 358 -0.97 -14.39 1.15
N ALA A 359 -2.18 -14.03 0.73
CA ALA A 359 -2.82 -12.76 1.02
C ALA A 359 -3.77 -12.88 2.22
N THR A 360 -3.79 -11.83 3.04
CA THR A 360 -4.74 -11.68 4.15
C THR A 360 -5.34 -10.28 4.13
N GLY A 361 -6.66 -10.19 4.24
CA GLY A 361 -7.39 -8.95 4.54
C GLY A 361 -8.15 -9.09 5.86
N ILE A 362 -8.05 -8.09 6.73
CA ILE A 362 -8.79 -8.03 7.99
C ILE A 362 -9.54 -6.70 8.07
N PHE A 363 -10.82 -6.79 8.44
CA PHE A 363 -11.75 -5.67 8.46
C PHE A 363 -12.34 -5.46 9.84
N GLY A 364 -12.55 -4.20 10.21
CA GLY A 364 -13.34 -3.81 11.37
C GLY A 364 -14.76 -3.39 10.94
N ARG A 365 -15.72 -4.31 11.05
CA ARG A 365 -17.14 -4.05 10.77
C ARG A 365 -17.84 -3.49 12.01
N ARG A 366 -18.65 -2.45 11.86
CA ARG A 366 -19.49 -1.96 12.98
C ARG A 366 -20.53 -3.00 13.39
N ARG A 367 -20.66 -3.25 14.69
CA ARG A 367 -21.84 -3.90 15.29
C ARG A 367 -23.01 -2.92 15.15
N TRP A 368 -24.07 -3.38 14.52
CA TRP A 368 -25.34 -2.68 14.46
C TRP A 368 -26.10 -2.89 15.75
#